data_AF-K3W414-F1
#
_entry.id   AF-K3W414-F1
#
_cell.length_a   1.000
_cell.length_b   1.000
_cell.length_c   1.000
_cell.angle_alpha   90.00
_cell.angle_beta   90.00
_cell.angle_gamma   90.00
#
_symmetry.space_group_name_H-M   'P 1'
#
loop_
_entity.id
_entity.type
_entity.pdbx_description
1 polymer ?
#
loop_
_entity_poly.entity_id
_entity_poly.type
_entity_poly.pdbx_seq_one_letter_code
_entity_poly.pdbx_strand_id
1 'polypeptide(L)'
;MTDRQLVERDMDEVDAMARAGESVGKAVGTGLRAVRRGAVRAGHAGADAAVTWAERAEGKLAERGVTAEHVRGVVADRAGALVEKAEEVEKSTRKSRKRLAKKAKGVRKDVAKVADRARKETRIRAKDVRKAAKQARKDFAAAQRPKKSRKWPWLLGLVAAVAVAGYVALTRRPEEVHLEEVDEQVEPPVTDRTSTDRTTADRTTAEHAARNGRPADQGVSDRH
;
A
#
# COMPACT_ATOMS: atom_id res chain seq x y z
N MET A 1 11.65 -44.63 17.91
CA MET A 1 11.80 -43.37 17.16
C MET A 1 13.28 -43.19 16.97
N THR A 2 13.79 -43.48 15.78
CA THR A 2 15.22 -43.65 15.50
C THR A 2 15.90 -42.30 15.34
N ASP A 3 17.11 -42.13 15.89
CA ASP A 3 17.89 -40.88 15.84
C ASP A 3 18.06 -40.31 14.42
N ARG A 4 18.01 -41.18 13.40
CA ARG A 4 18.02 -40.78 11.98
C ARG A 4 16.85 -39.87 11.58
N GLN A 5 15.67 -40.08 12.17
CA GLN A 5 14.49 -39.24 11.89
C GLN A 5 14.55 -37.87 12.57
N LEU A 6 15.37 -37.70 13.61
CA LEU A 6 15.58 -36.37 14.22
C LEU A 6 16.49 -35.52 13.33
N VAL A 7 17.54 -36.12 12.76
CA VAL A 7 18.48 -35.42 11.87
C VAL A 7 17.82 -34.98 10.56
N GLU A 8 16.99 -35.83 9.95
CA GLU A 8 16.24 -35.46 8.74
C GLU A 8 15.29 -34.29 8.99
N ARG A 9 14.63 -34.28 10.16
CA ARG A 9 13.69 -33.22 10.53
C ARG A 9 14.37 -31.87 10.77
N ASP A 10 15.54 -31.88 11.39
CA ASP A 10 16.32 -30.67 11.62
C ASP A 10 16.84 -30.07 10.30
N MET A 11 17.23 -30.92 9.34
CA MET A 11 17.65 -30.47 7.99
C MET A 11 16.50 -29.85 7.18
N ASP A 12 15.33 -30.49 7.17
CA ASP A 12 14.15 -29.99 6.46
C ASP A 12 13.71 -28.60 6.99
N GLU A 13 13.83 -28.37 8.30
CA GLU A 13 13.47 -27.09 8.92
C GLU A 13 14.47 -25.98 8.57
N VAL A 14 15.76 -26.30 8.47
CA VAL A 14 16.80 -25.35 8.03
C VAL A 14 16.60 -24.95 6.57
N ASP A 15 16.30 -25.92 5.69
CA ASP A 15 16.01 -25.64 4.28
C ASP A 15 14.72 -24.82 4.09
N ALA A 16 13.69 -25.10 4.89
CA ALA A 16 12.48 -24.30 4.91
C ALA A 16 12.76 -22.84 5.34
N MET A 17 13.57 -22.64 6.38
CA MET A 17 13.99 -21.30 6.80
C MET A 17 14.82 -20.57 5.74
N ALA A 18 15.75 -21.27 5.07
CA ALA A 18 16.56 -20.70 4.00
C ALA A 18 15.69 -20.24 2.81
N ARG A 19 14.74 -21.08 2.38
CA ARG A 19 13.76 -20.72 1.32
C ARG A 19 12.85 -19.58 1.73
N ALA A 20 12.44 -19.52 2.99
CA ALA A 20 11.68 -18.39 3.52
C ALA A 20 12.49 -17.09 3.48
N GLY A 21 13.78 -17.14 3.85
CA GLY A 21 14.69 -15.99 3.74
C GLY A 21 14.86 -15.50 2.30
N GLU A 22 15.01 -16.42 1.35
CA GLU A 22 15.19 -16.08 -0.07
C GLU A 22 13.93 -15.47 -0.70
N SER A 23 12.73 -15.96 -0.35
CA SER A 23 11.47 -15.43 -0.87
C SER A 23 11.19 -14.00 -0.38
N VAL A 24 11.49 -13.72 0.90
CA VAL A 24 11.41 -12.36 1.46
C VAL A 24 12.44 -11.45 0.79
N GLY A 25 13.67 -11.92 0.58
CA GLY A 25 14.71 -11.18 -0.12
C GLY A 25 14.33 -10.78 -1.55
N LYS A 26 13.73 -11.73 -2.30
CA LYS A 26 13.22 -11.48 -3.66
C LYS A 26 12.07 -10.47 -3.66
N ALA A 27 11.09 -10.62 -2.78
CA ALA A 27 9.93 -9.72 -2.68
C ALA A 27 10.34 -8.26 -2.35
N VAL A 28 11.25 -8.09 -1.39
CA VAL A 28 11.78 -6.76 -1.04
C VAL A 28 12.63 -6.19 -2.18
N GLY A 29 13.44 -7.03 -2.84
CA GLY A 29 14.24 -6.63 -4.00
C GLY A 29 13.40 -6.14 -5.18
N THR A 30 12.29 -6.82 -5.49
CA THR A 30 11.37 -6.41 -6.56
C THR A 30 10.62 -5.13 -6.20
N GLY A 31 10.17 -5.00 -4.94
CA GLY A 31 9.50 -3.79 -4.47
C GLY A 31 10.39 -2.54 -4.60
N LEU A 32 11.65 -2.64 -4.17
CA LEU A 32 12.58 -1.51 -4.26
C LEU A 32 12.89 -1.11 -5.72
N ARG A 33 13.01 -2.08 -6.63
CA ARG A 33 13.20 -1.78 -8.07
C ARG A 33 11.96 -1.14 -8.69
N ALA A 34 10.76 -1.58 -8.32
CA ALA A 34 9.51 -1.00 -8.78
C ALA A 34 9.39 0.47 -8.33
N VAL A 35 9.70 0.77 -7.07
CA VAL A 35 9.70 2.14 -6.54
C VAL A 35 10.70 3.02 -7.29
N ARG A 36 11.93 2.54 -7.54
CA ARG A 36 12.92 3.31 -8.32
C ARG A 36 12.44 3.61 -9.74
N ARG A 37 11.88 2.61 -10.44
CA ARG A 37 11.30 2.82 -11.79
C ARG A 37 10.08 3.74 -11.76
N GLY A 38 9.26 3.67 -10.72
CA GLY A 38 8.12 4.57 -10.51
C GLY A 38 8.57 6.01 -10.33
N ALA A 39 9.61 6.25 -9.51
CA ALA A 39 10.18 7.58 -9.31
C ALA A 39 10.77 8.19 -10.58
N VAL A 40 11.48 7.40 -11.40
CA VAL A 40 12.00 7.86 -12.70
C VAL A 40 10.87 8.21 -13.66
N ARG A 41 9.83 7.37 -13.75
CA ARG A 41 8.67 7.65 -14.62
C ARG A 41 7.88 8.87 -14.17
N ALA A 42 7.66 9.04 -12.87
CA ALA A 42 7.05 10.25 -12.32
C ALA A 42 7.90 11.49 -12.61
N GLY A 43 9.23 11.37 -12.58
CA GLY A 43 10.15 12.44 -12.98
C GLY A 43 9.97 12.85 -14.44
N HIS A 44 9.91 11.90 -15.37
CA HIS A 44 9.65 12.18 -16.79
C HIS A 44 8.28 12.81 -17.02
N ALA A 45 7.22 12.25 -16.43
CA ALA A 45 5.87 12.81 -16.57
C ALA A 45 5.78 14.25 -16.02
N GLY A 46 6.49 14.55 -14.93
CA GLY A 46 6.59 15.91 -14.40
C GLY A 46 7.35 16.87 -15.33
N ALA A 47 8.41 16.40 -15.98
CA ALA A 47 9.16 17.18 -16.97
C ALA A 47 8.31 17.50 -18.21
N ASP A 48 7.61 16.50 -18.75
CA ASP A 48 6.73 16.69 -19.92
C ASP A 48 5.57 17.65 -19.58
N ALA A 49 4.98 17.49 -18.39
CA ALA A 49 3.98 18.45 -17.92
C ALA A 49 4.57 19.87 -17.86
N ALA A 50 5.76 20.05 -17.28
CA ALA A 50 6.41 21.35 -17.20
C ALA A 50 6.64 21.99 -18.58
N VAL A 51 7.01 21.20 -19.60
CA VAL A 51 7.14 21.66 -20.99
C VAL A 51 5.79 22.17 -21.51
N THR A 52 4.71 21.40 -21.37
CA THR A 52 3.38 21.85 -21.85
C THR A 52 2.85 23.08 -21.11
N TRP A 53 3.21 23.24 -19.83
CA TRP A 53 2.88 24.44 -19.06
C TRP A 53 3.70 25.64 -19.53
N ALA A 54 4.98 25.44 -19.86
CA ALA A 54 5.83 26.48 -20.41
C ALA A 54 5.32 26.96 -21.78
N GLU A 55 4.98 26.05 -22.69
CA GLU A 55 4.41 26.39 -24.00
C GLU A 55 3.11 27.18 -23.89
N ARG A 56 2.20 26.78 -22.97
CA ARG A 56 0.97 27.55 -22.71
C ARG A 56 1.24 28.93 -22.11
N ALA A 57 2.28 29.05 -21.28
CA ALA A 57 2.66 30.33 -20.70
C ALA A 57 3.25 31.26 -21.77
N GLU A 58 4.07 30.74 -22.69
CA GLU A 58 4.60 31.49 -23.83
C GLU A 58 3.49 32.02 -24.73
N GLY A 59 2.48 31.20 -25.06
CA GLY A 59 1.32 31.66 -25.83
C GLY A 59 0.59 32.82 -25.17
N LYS A 60 0.34 32.74 -23.85
CA LYS A 60 -0.33 33.81 -23.09
C LYS A 60 0.54 35.06 -22.90
N LEU A 61 1.85 34.91 -22.88
CA LEU A 61 2.79 36.04 -22.78
C LEU A 61 2.88 36.80 -24.12
N ALA A 62 2.87 36.07 -25.23
CA ALA A 62 2.81 36.65 -26.57
C ALA A 62 1.51 37.44 -26.78
N GLU A 63 0.36 36.93 -26.35
CA GLU A 63 -0.93 37.64 -26.38
C GLU A 63 -0.93 38.94 -25.58
N ARG A 64 -0.14 39.02 -24.50
CA ARG A 64 -0.01 40.21 -23.66
C ARG A 64 1.07 41.19 -24.13
N GLY A 65 1.71 40.93 -25.26
CA GLY A 65 2.80 41.76 -25.79
C GLY A 65 4.04 41.77 -24.89
N VAL A 66 4.19 40.78 -23.99
CA VAL A 66 5.37 40.69 -23.13
C VAL A 66 6.51 40.14 -23.97
N THR A 67 7.52 40.98 -24.23
CA THR A 67 8.66 40.60 -25.06
C THR A 67 9.54 39.58 -24.33
N ALA A 68 10.18 38.70 -25.10
CA ALA A 68 11.12 37.71 -24.56
C ALA A 68 12.26 38.37 -23.76
N GLU A 69 12.64 39.60 -24.09
CA GLU A 69 13.63 40.39 -23.35
C GLU A 69 13.15 40.77 -21.95
N HIS A 70 11.88 41.14 -21.79
CA HIS A 70 11.30 41.44 -20.48
C HIS A 70 11.25 40.19 -19.59
N VAL A 71 10.86 39.04 -20.17
CA VAL A 71 10.90 37.75 -19.45
C VAL A 71 12.32 37.39 -19.05
N ARG A 72 13.31 37.56 -19.94
CA ARG A 72 14.73 37.32 -19.62
C ARG A 72 15.24 38.23 -18.51
N GLY A 73 14.87 39.51 -18.51
CA GLY A 73 15.22 40.46 -17.44
C GLY A 73 14.64 40.03 -16.08
N VAL A 74 13.34 39.77 -16.02
CA VAL A 74 12.67 39.33 -14.77
C VAL A 74 13.19 37.98 -14.30
N VAL A 75 13.52 37.07 -15.22
CA VAL A 75 14.14 35.78 -14.89
C VAL A 75 15.56 35.96 -14.39
N ALA A 76 16.37 36.86 -14.97
CA ALA A 76 17.72 37.15 -14.48
C ALA A 76 17.70 37.77 -13.09
N ASP A 77 16.81 38.73 -12.84
CA ASP A 77 16.64 39.37 -11.52
C ASP A 77 16.14 38.37 -10.48
N ARG A 78 15.15 37.53 -10.84
CA ARG A 78 14.72 36.42 -9.97
C ARG A 78 15.81 35.38 -9.78
N ALA A 79 16.62 35.09 -10.80
CA ALA A 79 17.72 34.13 -10.69
C ALA A 79 18.75 34.63 -9.69
N GLY A 80 19.12 35.93 -9.72
CA GLY A 80 19.97 36.55 -8.70
C GLY A 80 19.39 36.39 -7.28
N ALA A 81 18.12 36.77 -7.09
CA ALA A 81 17.44 36.62 -5.81
C ALA A 81 17.27 35.14 -5.36
N LEU A 82 17.17 34.22 -6.31
CA LEU A 82 17.11 32.78 -6.04
C LEU A 82 18.47 32.20 -5.70
N VAL A 83 19.58 32.71 -6.25
CA VAL A 83 20.93 32.27 -5.87
C VAL A 83 21.23 32.66 -4.41
N GLU A 84 20.90 33.89 -4.00
CA GLU A 84 21.06 34.31 -2.60
C GLU A 84 20.20 33.47 -1.65
N LYS A 85 18.93 33.23 -2.02
CA LYS A 85 18.05 32.33 -1.26
C LYS A 85 18.54 30.88 -1.33
N ALA A 86 19.16 30.44 -2.41
CA ALA A 86 19.70 29.10 -2.56
C ALA A 86 20.86 28.86 -1.59
N GLU A 87 21.71 29.86 -1.32
CA GLU A 87 22.75 29.74 -0.29
C GLU A 87 22.17 29.60 1.12
N GLU A 88 21.10 30.35 1.44
CA GLU A 88 20.38 30.22 2.71
C GLU A 88 19.65 28.88 2.80
N VAL A 89 19.05 28.43 1.71
CA VAL A 89 18.44 27.11 1.57
C VAL A 89 19.51 26.04 1.69
N GLU A 90 20.73 26.21 1.17
CA GLU A 90 21.80 25.23 1.29
C GLU A 90 22.30 25.14 2.73
N LYS A 91 22.54 26.29 3.37
CA LYS A 91 22.93 26.37 4.79
C LYS A 91 21.85 25.78 5.69
N SER A 92 20.58 26.09 5.45
CA SER A 92 19.45 25.53 6.19
C SER A 92 19.24 24.04 5.87
N THR A 93 19.50 23.60 4.64
CA THR A 93 19.42 22.19 4.21
C THR A 93 20.55 21.37 4.82
N ARG A 94 21.77 21.91 4.94
CA ARG A 94 22.87 21.24 5.63
C ARG A 94 22.56 21.06 7.11
N LYS A 95 21.98 22.08 7.76
CA LYS A 95 21.52 21.99 9.15
C LYS A 95 20.34 21.02 9.29
N SER A 96 19.38 21.02 8.37
CA SER A 96 18.22 20.13 8.38
C SER A 96 18.64 18.67 8.16
N ARG A 97 19.51 18.39 7.19
CA ARG A 97 20.13 17.07 6.96
C ARG A 97 20.85 16.57 8.21
N LYS A 98 21.65 17.42 8.87
CA LYS A 98 22.30 17.07 10.14
C LYS A 98 21.28 16.76 11.24
N ARG A 99 20.20 17.54 11.38
CA ARG A 99 19.13 17.30 12.36
C ARG A 99 18.37 16.01 12.06
N LEU A 100 18.04 15.74 10.81
CA LEU A 100 17.40 14.50 10.37
C LEU A 100 18.29 13.29 10.60
N ALA A 101 19.59 13.39 10.30
CA ALA A 101 20.55 12.32 10.59
C ALA A 101 20.64 12.03 12.09
N LYS A 102 20.67 13.06 12.95
CA LYS A 102 20.64 12.90 14.41
C LYS A 102 19.33 12.26 14.89
N LYS A 103 18.17 12.72 14.40
CA LYS A 103 16.86 12.13 14.70
C LYS A 103 16.78 10.68 14.25
N ALA A 104 17.21 10.37 13.04
CA ALA A 104 17.26 9.01 12.51
C ALA A 104 18.17 8.10 13.35
N LYS A 105 19.32 8.60 13.83
CA LYS A 105 20.19 7.86 14.74
C LYS A 105 19.52 7.59 16.10
N GLY A 106 18.74 8.54 16.61
CA GLY A 106 17.90 8.36 17.81
C GLY A 106 16.86 7.25 17.60
N VAL A 107 16.05 7.36 16.55
CA VAL A 107 15.04 6.36 16.19
C VAL A 107 15.63 4.97 16.03
N ARG A 108 16.79 4.82 15.36
CA ARG A 108 17.46 3.52 15.23
C ARG A 108 17.84 2.91 16.58
N LYS A 109 18.31 3.73 17.53
CA LYS A 109 18.64 3.26 18.88
C LYS A 109 17.40 2.84 19.65
N ASP A 110 16.31 3.58 19.53
CA ASP A 110 15.06 3.27 20.22
C ASP A 110 14.42 2.00 19.64
N VAL A 111 14.40 1.88 18.31
CA VAL A 111 13.95 0.65 17.62
C VAL A 111 14.81 -0.55 18.03
N ALA A 112 16.14 -0.40 18.13
CA ALA A 112 17.00 -1.48 18.60
C ALA A 112 16.67 -1.91 20.05
N LYS A 113 16.46 -0.96 20.97
CA LYS A 113 16.05 -1.25 22.35
C LYS A 113 14.68 -1.93 22.42
N VAL A 114 13.71 -1.46 21.64
CA VAL A 114 12.38 -2.05 21.56
C VAL A 114 12.46 -3.47 20.99
N ALA A 115 13.25 -3.69 19.93
CA ALA A 115 13.48 -5.00 19.37
C ALA A 115 14.14 -5.96 20.38
N ASP A 116 15.11 -5.49 21.18
CA ASP A 116 15.73 -6.30 22.22
C ASP A 116 14.77 -6.66 23.35
N ARG A 117 13.86 -5.74 23.74
CA ARG A 117 12.78 -6.04 24.69
C ARG A 117 11.82 -7.08 24.13
N ALA A 118 11.38 -6.89 22.88
CA ALA A 118 10.53 -7.85 22.19
C ALA A 118 11.20 -9.24 22.08
N ARG A 119 12.51 -9.31 21.82
CA ARG A 119 13.28 -10.57 21.83
C ARG A 119 13.31 -11.24 23.21
N LYS A 120 13.46 -10.46 24.28
CA LYS A 120 13.42 -11.00 25.65
C LYS A 120 12.03 -11.52 26.00
N GLU A 121 10.99 -10.77 25.68
CA GLU A 121 9.59 -11.16 25.92
C GLU A 121 9.20 -12.39 25.10
N THR A 122 9.56 -12.44 23.83
CA THR A 122 9.33 -13.63 22.98
C THR A 122 10.09 -14.84 23.50
N ARG A 123 11.31 -14.68 24.04
CA ARG A 123 12.04 -15.80 24.67
C ARG A 123 11.37 -16.31 25.95
N ILE A 124 10.79 -15.43 26.75
CA ILE A 124 9.99 -15.82 27.94
C ILE A 124 8.73 -16.55 27.48
N ARG A 125 7.96 -15.95 26.58
CA ARG A 125 6.74 -16.55 26.02
C ARG A 125 7.03 -17.88 25.33
N ALA A 126 8.15 -18.02 24.61
CA ALA A 126 8.52 -19.29 23.98
C ALA A 126 8.77 -20.41 25.00
N LYS A 127 9.32 -20.09 26.19
CA LYS A 127 9.46 -21.07 27.28
C LYS A 127 8.09 -21.48 27.83
N ASP A 128 7.18 -20.52 28.00
CA ASP A 128 5.83 -20.79 28.49
C ASP A 128 5.02 -21.59 27.49
N VAL A 129 5.07 -21.24 26.19
CA VAL A 129 4.49 -22.02 25.10
C VAL A 129 5.09 -23.42 25.05
N ARG A 130 6.40 -23.58 25.26
CA ARG A 130 7.02 -24.92 25.31
C ARG A 130 6.53 -25.75 26.50
N LYS A 131 6.34 -25.14 27.67
CA LYS A 131 5.76 -25.81 28.85
C LYS A 131 4.29 -26.18 28.62
N ALA A 132 3.49 -25.24 28.12
CA ALA A 132 2.10 -25.45 27.76
C ALA A 132 1.94 -26.55 26.70
N ALA A 133 2.78 -26.55 25.66
CA ALA A 133 2.80 -27.58 24.63
C ALA A 133 3.20 -28.96 25.19
N LYS A 134 4.16 -29.02 26.12
CA LYS A 134 4.50 -30.28 26.82
C LYS A 134 3.33 -30.78 27.66
N GLN A 135 2.62 -29.89 28.35
CA GLN A 135 1.46 -30.25 29.15
C GLN A 135 0.31 -30.73 28.25
N ALA A 136 -0.02 -29.98 27.20
CA ALA A 136 -1.00 -30.37 26.20
C ALA A 136 -0.66 -31.74 25.59
N ARG A 137 0.62 -32.03 25.28
CA ARG A 137 1.03 -33.37 24.80
C ARG A 137 0.76 -34.48 25.82
N LYS A 138 0.99 -34.23 27.12
CA LYS A 138 0.66 -35.21 28.17
C LYS A 138 -0.85 -35.41 28.28
N ASP A 139 -1.62 -34.33 28.24
CA ASP A 139 -3.07 -34.37 28.31
C ASP A 139 -3.66 -35.08 27.09
N PHE A 140 -3.13 -34.81 25.89
CA PHE A 140 -3.47 -35.53 24.67
C PHE A 140 -3.06 -37.01 24.72
N ALA A 141 -1.89 -37.35 25.26
CA ALA A 141 -1.47 -38.74 25.43
C ALA A 141 -2.37 -39.49 26.44
N ALA A 142 -2.82 -38.81 27.50
CA ALA A 142 -3.79 -39.34 28.45
C ALA A 142 -5.17 -39.51 27.82
N ALA A 143 -5.61 -38.54 27.00
CA ALA A 143 -6.88 -38.57 26.27
C ALA A 143 -6.88 -39.54 25.08
N GLN A 144 -5.71 -39.83 24.49
CA GLN A 144 -5.53 -40.83 23.44
C GLN A 144 -5.61 -42.26 23.96
N ARG A 145 -5.71 -42.50 25.27
CA ARG A 145 -6.19 -43.79 25.79
C ARG A 145 -7.64 -43.94 25.32
N PRO A 146 -7.90 -44.75 24.28
CA PRO A 146 -9.12 -44.61 23.49
C PRO A 146 -10.30 -45.18 24.27
N LYS A 147 -11.10 -44.32 24.90
CA LYS A 147 -12.51 -44.65 25.15
C LYS A 147 -13.26 -44.50 23.81
N LYS A 148 -13.14 -45.56 22.99
CA LYS A 148 -13.99 -45.96 21.84
C LYS A 148 -15.08 -44.93 21.44
N SER A 149 -14.71 -43.80 20.83
CA SER A 149 -15.68 -42.83 20.32
C SER A 149 -15.32 -42.37 18.91
N ARG A 150 -16.22 -42.67 17.97
CA ARG A 150 -16.07 -42.57 16.51
C ARG A 150 -16.25 -41.14 15.96
N LYS A 151 -15.87 -40.10 16.71
CA LYS A 151 -16.13 -38.69 16.33
C LYS A 151 -14.89 -37.93 15.83
N TRP A 152 -13.74 -38.59 15.76
CA TRP A 152 -12.48 -37.99 15.30
C TRP A 152 -12.52 -37.40 13.87
N PRO A 153 -13.23 -37.98 12.88
CA PRO A 153 -13.27 -37.41 11.53
C PRO A 153 -13.89 -36.01 11.48
N TRP A 154 -14.90 -35.74 12.32
CA TRP A 154 -15.60 -34.45 12.32
C TRP A 154 -14.74 -33.33 12.90
N LEU A 155 -14.02 -33.61 13.99
CA LEU A 155 -13.07 -32.67 14.60
C LEU A 155 -11.90 -32.32 13.65
N LEU A 156 -11.35 -33.30 12.94
CA LEU A 156 -10.33 -33.07 11.90
C LEU A 156 -10.85 -32.18 10.77
N GLY A 157 -12.08 -32.40 10.31
CA GLY A 157 -12.73 -31.54 9.32
C GLY A 157 -12.87 -30.09 9.80
N LEU A 158 -13.23 -29.89 11.06
CA LEU A 158 -13.42 -28.55 11.65
C LEU A 158 -12.11 -27.77 11.77
N VAL A 159 -11.03 -28.43 12.20
CA VAL A 159 -9.70 -27.81 12.28
C VAL A 159 -9.17 -27.45 10.88
N ALA A 160 -9.34 -28.34 9.90
CA ALA A 160 -8.95 -28.06 8.51
C ALA A 160 -9.72 -26.87 7.93
N ALA A 161 -11.03 -26.78 8.17
CA ALA A 161 -11.87 -25.67 7.71
C ALA A 161 -11.41 -24.33 8.29
N VAL A 162 -11.10 -24.27 9.59
CA VAL A 162 -10.61 -23.04 10.24
C VAL A 162 -9.25 -22.62 9.70
N ALA A 163 -8.35 -23.56 9.45
CA ALA A 163 -7.03 -23.26 8.88
C ALA A 163 -7.12 -22.66 7.46
N VAL A 164 -8.01 -23.21 6.63
CA VAL A 164 -8.26 -22.71 5.27
C VAL A 164 -8.87 -21.30 5.33
N ALA A 165 -9.89 -21.09 6.16
CA ALA A 165 -10.53 -19.78 6.31
C ALA A 165 -9.55 -18.70 6.82
N GLY A 166 -8.72 -19.05 7.81
CA GLY A 166 -7.68 -18.15 8.31
C GLY A 166 -6.62 -17.80 7.26
N TYR A 167 -6.21 -18.77 6.44
CA TYR A 167 -5.25 -18.55 5.36
C TYR A 167 -5.81 -17.64 4.26
N VAL A 168 -7.08 -17.81 3.88
CA VAL A 168 -7.74 -16.98 2.85
C VAL A 168 -7.94 -15.55 3.36
N ALA A 169 -8.38 -15.37 4.61
CA ALA A 169 -8.56 -14.03 5.20
C ALA A 169 -7.23 -13.27 5.34
N LEU A 170 -6.11 -13.97 5.56
CA LEU A 170 -4.79 -13.35 5.72
C LEU A 170 -4.10 -13.05 4.38
N THR A 171 -4.45 -13.77 3.31
CA THR A 171 -3.84 -13.62 1.98
C THR A 171 -4.63 -12.70 1.05
N ARG A 172 -5.94 -12.50 1.31
CA ARG A 172 -6.69 -11.42 0.68
C ARG A 172 -6.29 -10.09 1.31
N ARG A 173 -5.35 -9.40 0.67
CA ARG A 173 -5.23 -7.94 0.82
C ARG A 173 -6.59 -7.32 0.45
N PRO A 174 -7.02 -6.26 1.14
CA PRO A 174 -8.24 -5.55 0.79
C PRO A 174 -8.04 -4.87 -0.57
N GLU A 175 -8.28 -5.60 -1.65
CA GLU A 175 -8.81 -5.00 -2.87
C GLU A 175 -10.22 -4.53 -2.54
N GLU A 176 -10.53 -3.36 -3.07
CA GLU A 176 -11.70 -2.54 -2.82
C GLU A 176 -12.97 -3.36 -2.64
N VAL A 177 -13.63 -3.11 -1.52
CA VAL A 177 -14.97 -3.57 -1.20
C VAL A 177 -15.91 -3.08 -2.31
N HIS A 178 -16.08 -3.88 -3.36
CA HIS A 178 -17.39 -4.01 -3.97
C HIS A 178 -18.27 -4.56 -2.87
N LEU A 179 -19.04 -3.67 -2.25
CA LEU A 179 -20.28 -4.03 -1.60
C LEU A 179 -21.09 -4.70 -2.71
N GLU A 180 -21.03 -6.02 -2.77
CA GLU A 180 -22.05 -6.81 -3.42
C GLU A 180 -23.32 -6.48 -2.64
N GLU A 181 -24.07 -5.51 -3.17
CA GLU A 181 -25.44 -5.22 -2.79
C GLU A 181 -26.16 -6.56 -2.82
N VAL A 182 -26.42 -7.08 -1.63
CA VAL A 182 -27.43 -8.11 -1.43
C VAL A 182 -28.72 -7.44 -1.87
N ASP A 183 -29.14 -7.81 -3.08
CA ASP A 183 -30.42 -7.53 -3.69
C ASP A 183 -31.50 -8.20 -2.82
N GLU A 184 -31.78 -7.60 -1.65
CA GLU A 184 -32.91 -7.94 -0.82
C GLU A 184 -34.13 -7.21 -1.38
N GLN A 185 -34.66 -7.82 -2.45
CA GLN A 185 -35.93 -7.53 -3.08
C GLN A 185 -37.06 -7.73 -2.05
N VAL A 186 -37.44 -6.64 -1.36
CA VAL A 186 -38.68 -6.55 -0.58
C VAL A 186 -39.53 -5.41 -1.15
N GLU A 187 -40.72 -5.78 -1.61
CA GLU A 187 -41.74 -4.94 -2.23
C GLU A 187 -42.17 -3.71 -1.39
N PRO A 188 -42.65 -2.64 -2.04
CA PRO A 188 -43.15 -1.44 -1.36
C PRO A 188 -44.64 -1.56 -0.98
N PRO A 189 -45.07 -0.87 0.09
CA PRO A 189 -46.36 -0.21 0.02
C PRO A 189 -46.24 1.32 0.12
N VAL A 190 -46.87 1.91 -0.88
CA VAL A 190 -47.30 3.30 -1.05
C VAL A 190 -48.06 3.79 0.20
N THR A 191 -47.81 5.03 0.66
CA THR A 191 -48.84 6.10 0.74
C THR A 191 -48.27 7.43 1.27
N ASP A 192 -48.57 8.48 0.50
CA ASP A 192 -49.02 9.82 0.90
C ASP A 192 -48.11 10.72 1.74
N ARG A 193 -47.55 11.77 1.12
CA ARG A 193 -48.13 13.13 0.92
C ARG A 193 -48.29 13.90 2.23
N THR A 194 -47.49 14.96 2.36
CA THR A 194 -47.86 16.38 2.65
C THR A 194 -46.51 17.11 2.87
N SER A 195 -45.91 17.77 1.87
CA SER A 195 -46.22 19.10 1.35
C SER A 195 -45.86 20.25 2.31
N THR A 196 -44.93 21.10 1.81
CA THR A 196 -44.90 22.58 1.99
C THR A 196 -44.17 23.06 3.27
N ASP A 197 -43.16 23.94 3.28
CA ASP A 197 -42.73 25.07 2.42
C ASP A 197 -41.18 25.14 2.42
N ARG A 198 -40.47 25.32 1.29
CA ARG A 198 -40.33 26.52 0.43
C ARG A 198 -39.54 27.66 1.10
N THR A 199 -38.28 27.80 0.72
CA THR A 199 -37.73 29.09 0.27
C THR A 199 -36.72 28.86 -0.85
N THR A 200 -37.19 29.27 -2.02
CA THR A 200 -36.56 29.41 -3.32
C THR A 200 -35.72 30.68 -3.39
N ALA A 201 -34.54 30.58 -3.99
CA ALA A 201 -33.87 31.57 -4.87
C ALA A 201 -32.38 31.18 -4.94
N ASP A 202 -31.70 31.07 -6.07
CA ASP A 202 -32.02 31.28 -7.48
C ASP A 202 -30.77 30.84 -8.27
N ARG A 203 -30.93 30.67 -9.60
CA ARG A 203 -29.96 30.39 -10.66
C ARG A 203 -29.54 28.94 -10.91
N THR A 204 -30.24 28.19 -11.76
CA THR A 204 -30.39 28.27 -13.25
C THR A 204 -29.18 27.75 -14.01
N THR A 205 -29.40 26.59 -14.65
CA THR A 205 -29.12 26.22 -16.07
C THR A 205 -27.69 26.44 -16.58
N ALA A 206 -27.02 25.49 -17.22
CA ALA A 206 -27.46 24.37 -18.03
C ALA A 206 -26.26 23.39 -18.10
N GLU A 207 -26.48 22.08 -17.95
CA GLU A 207 -26.56 21.20 -19.12
C GLU A 207 -25.22 21.07 -19.87
N HIS A 208 -24.28 20.30 -19.30
CA HIS A 208 -23.32 19.55 -20.11
C HIS A 208 -23.32 18.09 -19.65
N ALA A 209 -24.31 17.40 -20.21
CA ALA A 209 -24.29 15.98 -20.43
C ALA A 209 -22.96 15.55 -21.11
N ALA A 210 -22.48 14.38 -20.69
CA ALA A 210 -21.95 13.34 -21.56
C ALA A 210 -21.11 13.77 -22.78
N ARG A 211 -19.80 13.56 -22.70
CA ARG A 211 -19.11 12.71 -23.69
C ARG A 211 -17.69 12.41 -23.25
N ASN A 212 -17.54 11.23 -22.65
CA ASN A 212 -16.27 10.51 -22.65
C ASN A 212 -15.78 10.40 -24.09
N GLY A 213 -14.54 10.85 -24.30
CA GLY A 213 -13.83 10.81 -25.57
C GLY A 213 -13.78 9.38 -26.11
N ARG A 214 -14.57 9.15 -27.16
CA ARG A 214 -14.41 8.03 -28.08
C ARG A 214 -13.36 8.47 -29.11
N PRO A 215 -12.24 7.76 -29.30
CA PRO A 215 -11.34 8.06 -30.42
C PRO A 215 -12.09 7.77 -31.73
N ALA A 216 -12.16 8.78 -32.60
CA ALA A 216 -12.56 8.58 -33.98
C ALA A 216 -11.42 7.83 -34.68
N ASP A 217 -11.66 6.56 -34.96
CA ASP A 217 -10.93 5.75 -35.92
C ASP A 217 -11.22 6.31 -37.32
N GLN A 218 -10.33 7.18 -37.83
CA GLN A 218 -10.35 7.60 -39.23
C GLN A 218 -9.62 6.53 -40.05
N GLY A 219 -10.38 5.54 -40.52
CA GLY A 219 -9.99 4.65 -41.60
C GLY A 219 -9.86 5.44 -42.90
N VAL A 220 -8.63 5.77 -43.25
CA VAL A 220 -8.16 6.11 -44.60
C VAL A 220 -7.84 4.80 -45.32
N SER A 221 -8.15 4.75 -46.63
CA SER A 221 -7.95 3.65 -47.62
C SER A 221 -9.21 2.78 -47.77
N ASP A 222 -9.84 2.61 -48.92
CA ASP A 222 -9.27 2.43 -50.26
C ASP A 222 -10.16 3.03 -51.37
N ARG A 223 -9.47 3.57 -52.38
CA ARG A 223 -9.98 3.85 -53.72
C ARG A 223 -9.49 2.71 -54.61
N HIS A 224 -10.41 1.91 -55.17
CA HIS A 224 -10.23 1.19 -56.42
C HIS A 224 -11.59 0.97 -57.08
#